data_AF-B7I1M8-F1
#
_entry.id   AF-B7I1M8-F1
#
_cell.length_a   1.000
_cell.length_b   1.000
_cell.length_c   1.000
_cell.angle_alpha   90.00
_cell.angle_beta   90.00
_cell.angle_gamma   90.00
#
_symmetry.space_group_name_H-M   'P 1'
#
loop_
_entity.id
_entity.type
_entity.pdbx_description
1 polymer ?
#
loop_
_entity_poly.entity_id
_entity_poly.type
_entity_poly.pdbx_seq_one_letter_code
_entity_poly.pdbx_strand_id
1 'polypeptide(L)'
;MNDATSQERAYWTHEVSEKLQISDSTLKRWANELEVSGYKFAKGANDSRAFTAHDIKALEKYRYLTKTQKVKKEEAATAVVEEFKEKTSDWAPPAHQENEQTLTSSQVAQTLETFMRQLQEQEKTNQQILQELQSANELNKNLLLQYEQLKRDFDEMRESQKLIASTQEQKQGFWSRLFSKNKDV
;
A
#
# COMPACT_ATOMS: atom_id res chain seq x y z
N MET A 1 3.32 28.10 24.24
CA MET A 1 4.46 27.27 23.78
C MET A 1 3.88 25.90 23.49
N ASN A 2 3.75 25.56 22.21
CA ASN A 2 3.10 24.33 21.77
C ASN A 2 4.11 23.19 21.86
N ASP A 3 3.93 22.28 22.82
CA ASP A 3 4.65 21.01 22.82
C ASP A 3 3.90 20.09 21.86
N ALA A 4 4.30 20.15 20.59
CA ALA A 4 3.83 19.22 19.58
C ALA A 4 4.29 17.83 20.00
N THR A 5 3.35 16.96 20.34
CA THR A 5 3.59 15.53 20.52
C THR A 5 4.20 15.00 19.23
N SER A 6 5.54 14.97 19.20
CA SER A 6 6.31 14.48 18.07
C SER A 6 6.02 12.99 17.96
N GLN A 7 5.09 12.62 17.07
CA GLN A 7 4.86 11.23 16.73
C GLN A 7 6.16 10.69 16.13
N GLU A 8 6.92 9.94 16.93
CA GLU A 8 8.15 9.31 16.46
C GLU A 8 7.81 8.28 15.40
N ARG A 9 8.47 8.36 14.24
CA ARG A 9 8.27 7.41 13.15
C ARG A 9 8.64 6.01 13.62
N ALA A 10 7.68 5.10 13.55
CA ALA A 10 7.91 3.67 13.70
C ALA A 10 8.33 3.03 12.37
N TYR A 11 9.20 2.04 12.44
CA TYR A 11 9.74 1.25 11.34
C TYR A 11 9.34 -0.21 11.50
N TRP A 12 8.99 -0.87 10.40
CA TRP A 12 8.68 -2.29 10.40
C TRP A 12 9.95 -3.15 10.38
N THR A 13 9.81 -4.44 10.71
CA THR A 13 10.94 -5.39 10.78
C THR A 13 11.79 -5.40 9.50
N HIS A 14 11.16 -5.35 8.33
CA HIS A 14 11.85 -5.37 7.05
C HIS A 14 12.67 -4.08 6.81
N GLU A 15 12.12 -2.91 7.15
CA GLU A 15 12.84 -1.64 7.01
C GLU A 15 14.09 -1.59 7.90
N VAL A 16 13.99 -2.12 9.13
CA VAL A 16 15.11 -2.16 10.06
C VAL A 16 16.17 -3.18 9.64
N SER A 17 15.76 -4.34 9.11
CA SER A 17 16.69 -5.38 8.68
C SER A 17 17.54 -4.92 7.49
N GLU A 18 16.93 -4.21 6.53
CA GLU A 18 17.62 -3.56 5.42
C GLU A 18 18.61 -2.50 5.92
N LYS A 19 18.16 -1.62 6.83
CA LYS A 19 19.00 -0.56 7.40
C LYS A 19 20.24 -1.11 8.13
N LEU A 20 20.06 -2.20 8.88
CA LEU A 20 21.14 -2.85 9.62
C LEU A 20 21.96 -3.84 8.77
N GLN A 21 21.56 -4.06 7.51
CA GLN A 21 22.15 -5.03 6.59
C GLN A 21 22.24 -6.44 7.19
N ILE A 22 21.14 -6.90 7.79
CA ILE A 22 20.99 -8.23 8.39
C ILE A 22 19.72 -8.91 7.86
N SER A 23 19.63 -10.24 8.03
CA SER A 23 18.37 -10.93 7.74
C SER A 23 17.30 -10.63 8.79
N ASP A 24 16.03 -10.64 8.39
CA ASP A 24 14.86 -10.53 9.29
C ASP A 24 14.93 -11.54 10.45
N SER A 25 15.40 -12.76 10.16
CA SER A 25 15.60 -13.81 11.17
C SER A 25 16.65 -13.43 12.22
N THR A 26 17.71 -12.74 11.81
CA THR A 26 18.76 -12.26 12.71
C THR A 26 18.24 -11.10 13.56
N LEU A 27 17.52 -10.16 12.96
CA LEU A 27 16.88 -9.05 13.67
C LEU A 27 15.90 -9.55 14.73
N LYS A 28 15.02 -10.49 14.37
CA LYS A 28 14.06 -11.10 15.33
C LYS A 28 14.78 -11.78 16.50
N ARG A 29 15.87 -12.51 16.23
CA ARG A 29 16.66 -13.14 17.29
C ARG A 29 17.31 -12.12 18.22
N TRP A 30 17.85 -11.02 17.69
CA TRP A 30 18.43 -9.96 18.51
C TRP A 30 17.39 -9.22 19.34
N ALA A 31 16.23 -8.91 18.73
CA ALA A 31 15.12 -8.32 19.47
C ALA A 31 14.64 -9.23 20.60
N ASN A 32 14.51 -10.54 20.37
CA ASN A 32 14.15 -11.49 21.42
C ASN A 32 15.19 -11.50 22.56
N GLU A 33 16.48 -11.48 22.24
CA GLU A 33 17.55 -11.45 23.26
C GLU A 33 17.43 -10.18 24.12
N LEU A 34 17.24 -9.03 23.49
CA LEU A 34 17.05 -7.77 24.19
C LEU A 34 15.78 -7.77 25.07
N GLU A 35 14.67 -8.34 24.58
CA GLU A 35 13.44 -8.49 25.37
C GLU A 35 13.62 -9.41 26.59
N VAL A 36 14.32 -10.53 26.43
CA VAL A 36 14.65 -11.45 27.53
C VAL A 36 15.50 -10.74 28.59
N SER A 37 16.41 -9.84 28.17
CA SER A 37 17.20 -9.00 29.07
C SER A 37 16.46 -7.78 29.61
N GLY A 38 15.18 -7.58 29.28
CA GLY A 38 14.32 -6.53 29.86
C GLY A 38 14.12 -5.28 28.99
N TYR A 39 14.58 -5.27 27.73
CA TYR A 39 14.23 -4.22 26.78
C TYR A 39 12.76 -4.34 26.35
N LYS A 40 12.08 -3.21 26.13
CA LYS A 40 10.66 -3.20 25.72
C LYS A 40 10.52 -2.56 24.35
N PHE A 41 10.20 -3.35 23.32
CA PHE A 41 9.80 -2.82 22.01
C PHE A 41 8.29 -2.55 21.96
N ALA A 42 7.89 -1.55 21.18
CA ALA A 42 6.47 -1.33 20.89
C ALA A 42 5.93 -2.47 20.01
N LYS A 43 4.69 -2.89 20.27
CA LYS A 43 4.01 -3.97 19.54
C LYS A 43 2.70 -3.45 18.94
N GLY A 44 2.42 -3.83 17.70
CA GLY A 44 1.16 -3.56 17.00
C GLY A 44 0.11 -4.63 17.24
N ALA A 45 -1.02 -4.53 16.52
CA ALA A 45 -2.23 -5.35 16.70
C ALA A 45 -2.04 -6.88 16.55
N ASN A 46 -0.95 -7.34 15.94
CA ASN A 46 -0.62 -8.75 15.74
C ASN A 46 0.72 -9.15 16.39
N ASP A 47 1.05 -8.58 17.56
CA ASP A 47 2.35 -8.76 18.23
C ASP A 47 3.57 -8.41 17.33
N SER A 48 3.33 -7.68 16.25
CA SER A 48 4.36 -7.27 15.31
C SER A 48 5.13 -6.10 15.90
N ARG A 49 6.44 -6.23 16.01
CA ARG A 49 7.30 -5.17 16.57
C ARG A 49 7.32 -3.97 15.64
N ALA A 50 7.09 -2.80 16.24
CA ALA A 50 7.24 -1.50 15.63
C ALA A 50 8.46 -0.83 16.27
N PHE A 51 9.53 -0.63 15.48
CA PHE A 51 10.80 -0.14 15.98
C PHE A 51 10.88 1.38 15.87
N THR A 52 11.33 2.07 16.90
CA THR A 52 11.60 3.52 16.90
C THR A 52 13.03 3.83 16.43
N ALA A 53 13.40 5.10 16.31
CA ALA A 53 14.79 5.45 16.03
C ALA A 53 15.71 5.10 17.21
N HIS A 54 15.17 5.15 18.44
CA HIS A 54 15.88 4.71 19.65
C HIS A 54 16.17 3.20 19.63
N ASP A 55 15.18 2.39 19.26
CA ASP A 55 15.32 0.94 19.14
C ASP A 55 16.40 0.52 18.14
N ILE A 56 16.48 1.24 17.01
CA ILE A 56 17.50 0.97 15.98
C ILE A 56 18.91 1.22 16.56
N LYS A 57 19.12 2.27 17.36
CA LYS A 57 20.41 2.54 18.00
C LYS A 57 20.78 1.46 19.03
N ALA A 58 19.80 0.97 19.79
CA ALA A 58 20.00 -0.13 20.73
C ALA A 58 20.44 -1.41 19.99
N LEU A 59 19.80 -1.72 18.85
CA LEU A 59 20.17 -2.86 18.00
C LEU A 59 21.55 -2.70 17.34
N GLU A 60 21.93 -1.48 16.94
CA GLU A 60 23.29 -1.18 16.44
C GLU A 60 24.35 -1.40 17.51
N LYS A 61 24.08 -0.97 18.75
CA LYS A 61 24.97 -1.20 19.89
C LYS A 61 25.11 -2.69 20.18
N TYR A 62 23.99 -3.41 20.20
CA TYR A 62 23.99 -4.86 20.41
C TYR A 62 24.81 -5.59 19.34
N ARG A 63 24.67 -5.19 18.06
CA ARG A 63 25.49 -5.68 16.96
C ARG A 63 26.97 -5.42 17.21
N TYR A 64 27.34 -4.21 17.62
CA TYR A 64 28.73 -3.84 17.87
C TYR A 64 29.37 -4.67 19.00
N LEU A 65 28.66 -4.85 20.11
CA LEU A 65 29.14 -5.65 21.25
C LEU A 65 29.35 -7.13 20.86
N THR A 66 28.39 -7.71 20.14
CA THR A 66 28.45 -9.14 19.77
C THR A 66 29.39 -9.43 18.61
N LYS A 67 29.47 -8.55 17.60
CA LYS A 67 30.27 -8.79 16.38
C LYS A 67 31.68 -8.24 16.45
N THR A 68 31.85 -7.05 17.02
CA THR A 68 33.15 -6.37 17.07
C THR A 68 33.90 -6.69 18.35
N GLN A 69 33.24 -6.54 19.49
CA GLN A 69 33.87 -6.79 20.80
C GLN A 69 33.82 -8.26 21.24
N LYS A 70 33.08 -9.11 20.51
CA LYS A 70 32.90 -10.56 20.79
C LYS A 70 32.41 -10.83 22.22
N VAL A 71 31.64 -9.91 22.78
CA VAL A 71 30.96 -10.07 24.06
C VAL A 71 29.89 -11.16 23.90
N LYS A 72 29.65 -11.94 24.96
CA LYS A 72 28.58 -12.95 24.97
C LYS A 72 27.22 -12.29 24.79
N LYS A 73 26.29 -12.98 24.16
CA LYS A 73 25.01 -12.39 23.72
C LYS A 73 24.20 -11.84 24.89
N GLU A 74 24.19 -12.58 25.99
CA GLU A 74 23.43 -12.28 27.20
C GLU A 74 24.00 -11.04 27.91
N GLU A 75 25.34 -10.97 27.99
CA GLU A 75 26.06 -9.84 28.58
C GLU A 75 25.95 -8.58 27.70
N ALA A 76 26.04 -8.75 26.37
CA ALA A 76 25.84 -7.67 25.42
C ALA A 76 24.40 -7.13 25.47
N ALA A 77 23.40 -8.00 25.60
CA ALA A 77 22.02 -7.59 25.75
C ALA A 77 21.82 -6.81 27.05
N THR A 78 22.32 -7.33 28.17
CA THR A 78 22.24 -6.65 29.48
C THR A 78 22.88 -5.26 29.43
N ALA A 79 24.07 -5.13 28.82
CA ALA A 79 24.75 -3.85 28.67
C ALA A 79 23.95 -2.86 27.82
N VAL A 80 23.34 -3.32 26.72
CA VAL A 80 22.46 -2.49 25.89
C VAL A 80 21.21 -2.09 26.65
N VAL A 81 20.60 -3.00 27.41
CA VAL A 81 19.43 -2.67 28.23
C VAL A 81 19.78 -1.61 29.26
N GLU A 82 20.88 -1.73 30.00
CA GLU A 82 21.29 -0.72 30.98
C GLU A 82 21.58 0.65 30.35
N GLU A 83 22.20 0.69 29.17
CA GLU A 83 22.55 1.93 28.47
C GLU A 83 21.35 2.60 27.79
N PHE A 84 20.44 1.79 27.23
CA PHE A 84 19.26 2.25 26.47
C PHE A 84 17.97 2.13 27.27
N LYS A 85 18.05 1.75 28.55
CA LYS A 85 16.97 1.92 29.51
C LYS A 85 16.68 3.40 29.50
N GLU A 86 15.60 3.77 28.85
CA GLU A 86 15.00 5.05 29.17
C GLU A 86 14.85 5.07 30.69
N LYS A 87 15.22 6.19 31.33
CA LYS A 87 14.74 6.51 32.67
C LYS A 87 13.22 6.66 32.58
N THR A 88 12.55 5.53 32.35
CA THR A 88 11.14 5.35 32.57
C THR A 88 11.00 5.59 34.05
N SER A 89 10.44 6.74 34.40
CA SER A 89 9.60 6.85 35.58
C SER A 89 8.79 5.55 35.65
N ASP A 90 9.14 4.69 36.61
CA ASP A 90 8.42 3.48 37.03
C ASP A 90 7.45 2.87 35.99
N TRP A 91 7.96 2.38 34.85
CA TRP A 91 7.14 1.51 34.00
C TRP A 91 7.30 0.06 34.43
N ALA A 92 6.66 -0.25 35.56
CA ALA A 92 6.22 -1.60 35.89
C ALA A 92 5.45 -2.19 34.68
N PRO A 93 5.39 -3.53 34.49
CA PRO A 93 4.25 -4.06 33.74
C PRO A 93 3.01 -3.47 34.42
N PRO A 94 1.97 -3.03 33.69
CA PRO A 94 0.76 -2.70 34.39
C PRO A 94 0.42 -3.96 35.18
N ALA A 95 0.56 -3.88 36.50
CA ALA A 95 -0.39 -4.53 37.36
C ALA A 95 -1.76 -4.22 36.73
N HIS A 96 -2.73 -5.10 36.89
CA HIS A 96 -4.09 -4.63 36.87
C HIS A 96 -4.24 -3.59 38.00
N GLN A 97 -3.67 -2.39 37.84
CA GLN A 97 -4.35 -1.18 38.16
C GLN A 97 -5.49 -1.19 37.17
N GLU A 98 -6.61 -1.70 37.63
CA GLU A 98 -7.85 -0.97 37.47
C GLU A 98 -7.54 0.49 37.82
N ASN A 99 -6.93 1.20 36.87
CA ASN A 99 -7.19 2.60 36.75
C ASN A 99 -8.64 2.60 36.28
N GLU A 100 -9.55 2.48 37.24
CA GLU A 100 -10.84 3.12 37.15
C GLU A 100 -10.57 4.63 37.00
N GLN A 101 -9.96 5.03 35.89
CA GLN A 101 -10.55 6.08 35.10
C GLN A 101 -11.93 5.53 34.75
N THR A 102 -12.87 5.66 35.70
CA THR A 102 -14.26 5.83 35.36
C THR A 102 -14.26 7.01 34.41
N LEU A 103 -14.05 6.72 33.11
CA LEU A 103 -14.44 7.61 32.05
C LEU A 103 -15.87 7.94 32.43
N THR A 104 -16.10 9.20 32.76
CA THR A 104 -17.45 9.63 33.11
C THR A 104 -18.35 9.14 31.98
N SER A 105 -19.55 8.62 32.29
CA SER A 105 -20.45 8.07 31.25
C SER A 105 -20.59 9.02 30.04
N SER A 106 -20.47 10.33 30.29
CA SER A 106 -20.38 11.39 29.29
C SER A 106 -19.19 11.29 28.32
N GLN A 107 -17.97 10.97 28.78
CA GLN A 107 -16.79 10.85 27.91
C GLN A 107 -16.87 9.61 27.03
N VAL A 108 -17.31 8.47 27.58
CA VAL A 108 -17.55 7.25 26.80
C VAL A 108 -18.62 7.50 25.74
N ALA A 109 -19.72 8.15 26.12
CA ALA A 109 -20.79 8.51 25.18
C ALA A 109 -20.29 9.42 24.06
N GLN A 110 -19.47 10.44 24.37
CA GLN A 110 -18.90 11.33 23.35
C GLN A 110 -17.96 10.60 22.40
N THR A 111 -17.06 9.74 22.92
CA THR A 111 -16.16 8.95 22.07
C THR A 111 -16.94 7.98 21.18
N LEU A 112 -17.97 7.32 21.73
CA LEU A 112 -18.81 6.41 20.97
C LEU A 112 -19.60 7.16 19.89
N GLU A 113 -20.15 8.33 20.19
CA GLU A 113 -20.81 9.19 19.19
C GLU A 113 -19.87 9.64 18.07
N THR A 114 -18.62 10.00 18.39
CA THR A 114 -17.64 10.36 17.36
C THR A 114 -17.30 9.17 16.48
N PHE A 115 -17.17 7.97 17.07
CA PHE A 115 -16.90 6.75 16.33
C PHE A 115 -18.09 6.35 15.44
N MET A 116 -19.32 6.45 15.95
CA MET A 116 -20.54 6.19 15.16
C MET A 116 -20.68 7.16 13.99
N ARG A 117 -20.37 8.46 14.19
CA ARG A 117 -20.34 9.45 13.09
C ARG A 117 -19.32 9.08 12.02
N GLN A 118 -18.11 8.71 12.42
CA GLN A 118 -17.06 8.28 11.48
C GLN A 118 -17.47 7.02 10.71
N LEU A 119 -18.08 6.04 11.38
CA LEU A 119 -18.60 4.85 10.71
C LEU A 119 -19.69 5.18 9.69
N GLN A 120 -20.61 6.10 10.02
CA GLN A 120 -21.64 6.54 9.09
C GLN A 120 -21.07 7.29 7.88
N GLU A 121 -20.09 8.16 8.10
CA GLU A 121 -19.38 8.86 7.00
C GLU A 121 -18.61 7.87 6.13
N GLN A 122 -17.97 6.87 6.73
CA GLN A 122 -17.28 5.81 6.01
C GLN A 122 -18.27 4.96 5.19
N GLU A 123 -19.41 4.59 5.76
CA GLU A 123 -20.45 3.85 5.04
C GLU A 123 -20.97 4.65 3.84
N LYS A 124 -21.24 5.94 4.02
CA LYS A 124 -21.65 6.83 2.93
C LYS A 124 -20.58 6.94 1.84
N THR A 125 -19.32 7.06 2.22
CA THR A 125 -18.19 7.09 1.27
C THR A 125 -18.09 5.78 0.50
N ASN A 126 -18.24 4.64 1.18
CA ASN A 126 -18.25 3.32 0.54
C ASN A 126 -19.40 3.19 -0.46
N GLN A 127 -20.60 3.67 -0.12
CA GLN A 127 -21.75 3.68 -1.03
C GLN A 127 -21.48 4.54 -2.28
N GLN A 128 -20.85 5.71 -2.12
CA GLN A 128 -20.47 6.58 -3.25
C GLN A 128 -19.45 5.89 -4.16
N ILE A 129 -18.42 5.28 -3.59
CA ILE A 129 -17.40 4.53 -4.37
C ILE A 129 -18.05 3.40 -5.17
N LEU A 130 -18.99 2.67 -4.57
CA LEU A 130 -19.72 1.60 -5.26
C LEU A 130 -20.55 2.14 -6.43
N GLN A 131 -21.23 3.28 -6.26
CA GLN A 131 -22.00 3.92 -7.33
C GLN A 131 -21.10 4.41 -8.48
N GLU A 132 -19.96 5.01 -8.16
CA GLU A 132 -18.99 5.45 -9.17
C GLU A 132 -18.41 4.26 -9.94
N LEU A 133 -18.10 3.16 -9.25
CA LEU A 133 -17.58 1.94 -9.87
C LEU A 133 -18.62 1.30 -10.81
N GLN A 134 -19.89 1.26 -10.39
CA GLN A 134 -20.99 0.81 -11.25
C GLN A 134 -21.12 1.69 -12.50
N SER A 135 -21.13 3.01 -12.33
CA SER A 135 -21.21 3.97 -13.43
C SER A 135 -20.04 3.84 -14.40
N ALA A 136 -18.82 3.69 -13.88
CA ALA A 136 -17.62 3.48 -14.69
C ALA A 136 -17.68 2.17 -15.47
N ASN A 137 -18.22 1.10 -14.87
CA ASN A 137 -18.39 -0.19 -15.54
C ASN A 137 -19.41 -0.10 -16.69
N GLU A 138 -20.54 0.59 -16.47
CA GLU A 138 -21.52 0.85 -17.52
C GLU A 138 -20.93 1.67 -18.67
N LEU A 139 -20.18 2.74 -18.36
CA LEU A 139 -19.49 3.54 -19.36
C LEU A 139 -18.48 2.70 -20.16
N ASN A 140 -17.69 1.86 -19.50
CA ASN A 140 -16.75 0.95 -20.17
C ASN A 140 -17.46 -0.04 -21.10
N LYS A 141 -18.59 -0.59 -20.68
CA LYS A 141 -19.40 -1.48 -21.51
C LYS A 141 -19.94 -0.75 -22.74
N ASN A 142 -20.46 0.46 -22.57
CA ASN A 142 -20.96 1.27 -23.68
C ASN A 142 -19.84 1.65 -24.64
N LEU A 143 -18.66 2.02 -24.11
CA LEU A 143 -17.48 2.33 -24.92
C LEU A 143 -17.03 1.11 -25.75
N LEU A 144 -17.05 -0.08 -25.15
CA LEU A 144 -16.72 -1.32 -25.86
C LEU A 144 -17.70 -1.59 -27.00
N LEU A 145 -19.00 -1.44 -26.76
CA LEU A 145 -20.03 -1.61 -27.79
C LEU A 145 -19.87 -0.60 -28.94
N GLN A 146 -19.58 0.66 -28.62
CA GLN A 146 -19.30 1.69 -29.63
C GLN A 146 -18.04 1.37 -30.43
N TYR A 147 -16.97 0.92 -29.76
CA TYR A 147 -15.73 0.51 -30.43
C TYR A 147 -15.97 -0.65 -31.40
N GLU A 148 -16.72 -1.67 -30.98
CA GLU A 148 -17.08 -2.80 -31.84
C GLU A 148 -17.92 -2.36 -33.04
N GLN A 149 -18.88 -1.44 -32.84
CA GLN A 149 -19.67 -0.88 -33.94
C GLN A 149 -18.80 -0.11 -34.92
N LEU A 150 -17.96 0.81 -34.42
CA LEU A 150 -17.06 1.60 -35.25
C LEU A 150 -16.11 0.71 -36.06
N LYS A 151 -15.64 -0.40 -35.46
CA LYS A 151 -14.81 -1.39 -36.15
C LYS A 151 -15.56 -2.05 -37.30
N ARG A 152 -16.82 -2.47 -37.09
CA ARG A 152 -17.66 -3.04 -38.16
C ARG A 152 -17.88 -2.03 -39.28
N ASP A 153 -18.26 -0.80 -38.94
CA ASP A 153 -18.50 0.26 -39.93
C ASP A 153 -17.22 0.55 -40.75
N PHE A 154 -16.06 0.53 -40.10
CA PHE A 154 -14.77 0.71 -40.77
C PHE A 154 -14.45 -0.45 -41.73
N ASP A 155 -14.67 -1.69 -41.31
CA ASP A 155 -14.47 -2.87 -42.14
C ASP A 155 -15.41 -2.86 -43.35
N GLU A 156 -16.70 -2.55 -43.15
CA GLU A 156 -17.69 -2.40 -44.23
C GLU A 156 -17.30 -1.29 -45.22
N MET A 157 -16.88 -0.14 -44.71
CA MET A 157 -16.39 0.96 -45.54
C MET A 157 -15.19 0.54 -46.38
N ARG A 158 -14.26 -0.22 -45.82
CA ARG A 158 -13.08 -0.71 -46.54
C ARG A 158 -13.46 -1.70 -47.65
N GLU A 159 -14.40 -2.61 -47.39
CA GLU A 159 -14.89 -3.53 -48.42
C GLU A 159 -15.67 -2.80 -49.53
N SER A 160 -16.49 -1.81 -49.17
CA SER A 160 -17.18 -0.94 -50.13
C SER A 160 -16.18 -0.19 -51.02
N GLN A 161 -15.12 0.38 -50.44
CA GLN A 161 -14.05 1.04 -51.19
C GLN A 161 -13.36 0.09 -52.18
N LYS A 162 -13.05 -1.15 -51.76
CA LYS A 162 -12.48 -2.16 -52.67
C LYS A 162 -13.43 -2.49 -53.82
N LEU A 163 -14.72 -2.65 -53.56
CA LEU A 163 -15.71 -2.94 -54.58
C LEU A 163 -15.84 -1.78 -55.58
N ILE A 164 -15.86 -0.54 -55.11
CA ILE A 164 -15.88 0.66 -55.95
C ILE A 164 -14.62 0.72 -56.82
N ALA A 165 -13.44 0.49 -56.25
CA ALA A 165 -12.18 0.47 -56.99
C ALA A 165 -12.19 -0.62 -58.09
N SER A 166 -12.60 -1.85 -57.76
CA SER A 166 -12.71 -2.93 -58.75
C SER A 166 -13.73 -2.62 -59.86
N THR A 167 -14.85 -1.96 -59.53
CA THR A 167 -15.88 -1.59 -60.50
C THR A 167 -15.40 -0.47 -61.41
N GLN A 168 -14.61 0.48 -60.89
CA GLN A 168 -13.97 1.51 -61.69
C GLN A 168 -12.94 0.91 -62.66
N GLU A 169 -12.07 0.00 -62.20
CA GLU A 169 -11.11 -0.69 -63.06
C GLU A 169 -11.79 -1.47 -64.20
N GLN A 170 -12.87 -2.19 -63.90
CA GLN A 170 -13.66 -2.91 -64.90
C GLN A 170 -14.30 -1.96 -65.93
N LYS A 171 -14.85 -0.81 -65.49
CA LYS A 171 -15.41 0.21 -66.39
C LYS A 171 -14.34 0.83 -67.29
N GLN A 172 -13.15 1.12 -66.77
CA GLN A 172 -12.03 1.64 -67.58
C GLN A 172 -11.56 0.60 -68.61
N GLY A 173 -11.48 -0.68 -68.23
CA GLY A 173 -11.19 -1.80 -69.14
C GLY A 173 -12.27 -2.02 -70.21
N PHE A 174 -13.53 -1.78 -69.88
CA PHE A 174 -14.66 -1.90 -70.81
C PHE A 174 -14.68 -0.76 -71.85
N TRP A 175 -14.52 0.49 -71.42
CA TRP A 175 -14.49 1.65 -72.32
C TRP A 175 -13.24 1.64 -73.23
N SER A 176 -12.08 1.26 -72.71
CA SER A 176 -10.88 1.12 -73.53
C SER A 176 -11.05 0.07 -74.63
N ARG A 177 -11.73 -1.05 -74.38
CA ARG A 177 -12.03 -2.08 -75.39
C ARG A 177 -13.10 -1.66 -76.40
N LEU A 178 -14.13 -0.93 -75.97
CA LEU A 178 -15.18 -0.43 -76.88
C LEU A 178 -14.69 0.67 -77.82
N PHE A 179 -13.88 1.62 -77.32
CA PHE A 179 -13.41 2.75 -78.12
C PHE A 179 -12.11 2.48 -78.89
N SER A 180 -11.34 1.45 -78.55
CA SER A 180 -10.19 1.01 -79.37
C SER A 180 -10.63 0.26 -80.63
N LYS A 181 -11.79 -0.41 -80.60
CA LYS A 181 -12.30 -1.18 -81.75
C LYS A 181 -12.93 -0.33 -82.86
N ASN A 182 -13.21 0.94 -82.60
CA ASN A 182 -13.77 1.89 -83.58
C ASN A 182 -12.69 2.76 -84.28
N LYS A 183 -11.40 2.44 -84.13
CA LYS A 183 -10.30 3.21 -84.72
C LYS A 183 -9.76 2.64 -86.04
N ASP A 184 -10.29 1.50 -86.48
CA ASP A 184 -9.94 0.85 -87.75
C ASP A 184 -11.17 0.78 -88.67
N VAL A 185 -11.60 1.94 -89.19
CA VAL A 185 -12.39 2.09 -90.43
C VAL A 185 -11.96 3.38 -91.12
#